data_AF-A0A4Q3Y4Q6-F1
#
_entry.id   AF-A0A4Q3Y4Q6-F1
#
_cell.length_a   1.000
_cell.length_b   1.000
_cell.length_c   1.000
_cell.angle_alpha   90.00
_cell.angle_beta   90.00
_cell.angle_gamma   90.00
#
_symmetry.space_group_name_H-M   'P 1'
#
loop_
_entity.id
_entity.type
_entity.pdbx_description
1 polymer ?
#
loop_
_entity_poly.entity_id
_entity_poly.type
_entity_poly.pdbx_seq_one_letter_code
_entity_poly.pdbx_strand_id
1 'polypeptide(L)'
;MQSDSTFRESFVSHFKADAISQLVAPGPKKSRLLVSRIRRDTPGHGPAVRPANPGDRGETTFAVLLQLREQSYRELFVNDRCVHRGSYAARTTSIVNHAENPVANLISPFDNLIFVVAQSTLDESAYERGSPRIN
;
A
#
# COMPACT_ATOMS: atom_id res chain seq x y z
N MET A 1 -1.33 -17.76 13.75
CA MET A 1 -1.62 -16.31 13.72
C MET A 1 -0.29 -15.59 13.76
N GLN A 2 0.09 -14.88 12.70
CA GLN A 2 1.36 -14.14 12.66
C GLN A 2 1.31 -13.00 13.70
N SER A 3 2.43 -12.75 14.38
CA SER A 3 2.50 -11.64 15.34
C SER A 3 2.45 -10.29 14.60
N ASP A 4 1.87 -9.26 15.23
CA ASP A 4 1.76 -7.93 14.62
C ASP A 4 3.12 -7.33 14.28
N SER A 5 4.19 -7.68 15.02
CA SER A 5 5.56 -7.24 14.74
C SER A 5 6.12 -7.85 13.46
N THR A 6 6.01 -9.18 13.29
CA THR A 6 6.49 -9.85 12.07
C THR A 6 5.76 -9.36 10.82
N PHE A 7 4.46 -9.07 10.95
CA PHE A 7 3.65 -8.51 9.87
C PHE A 7 4.09 -7.10 9.48
N ARG A 8 4.33 -6.24 10.47
CA ARG A 8 4.83 -4.88 10.30
C ARG A 8 6.18 -4.84 9.58
N GLU A 9 7.13 -5.63 10.04
CA GLU A 9 8.50 -5.71 9.52
C GLU A 9 8.54 -6.21 8.07
N SER A 10 7.80 -7.29 7.76
CA SER A 10 7.74 -7.84 6.40
C SER A 10 7.23 -6.80 5.41
N PHE A 11 6.17 -6.05 5.75
CA PHE A 11 5.54 -5.08 4.85
C PHE A 11 6.47 -3.95 4.42
N VAL A 12 7.26 -3.41 5.34
CA VAL A 12 8.11 -2.22 5.09
C VAL A 12 9.50 -2.56 4.59
N SER A 13 9.96 -3.81 4.77
CA SER A 13 11.31 -4.25 4.38
C SER A 13 11.66 -4.01 2.90
N HIS A 14 10.65 -3.89 2.04
CA HIS A 14 10.81 -3.67 0.59
C HIS A 14 10.93 -2.18 0.23
N PHE A 15 10.66 -1.29 1.19
CA PHE A 15 10.90 0.13 1.08
C PHE A 15 12.23 0.44 1.79
N LYS A 16 13.25 0.81 1.03
CA LYS A 16 14.49 1.41 1.55
C LYS A 16 14.14 2.80 2.08
N ALA A 17 13.48 2.87 3.22
CA ALA A 17 13.00 4.11 3.81
C ALA A 17 14.00 4.68 4.81
N ASP A 18 14.04 6.00 4.95
CA ASP A 18 14.85 6.67 5.97
C ASP A 18 14.08 6.73 7.31
N ALA A 19 12.75 6.80 7.24
CA ALA A 19 11.88 6.75 8.40
C ALA A 19 10.60 5.95 8.11
N ILE A 20 10.21 5.12 9.07
CA ILE A 20 9.00 4.29 9.04
C ILE A 20 8.23 4.52 10.34
N SER A 21 6.91 4.63 10.25
CA SER A 21 6.02 4.64 11.41
C SER A 21 4.79 3.81 11.09
N GLN A 22 4.42 2.87 11.96
CA GLN A 22 3.34 1.95 11.69
C GLN A 22 2.33 1.89 12.83
N LEU A 23 1.06 1.80 12.45
CA LEU A 23 -0.06 1.57 13.34
C LEU A 23 -0.85 0.38 12.81
N VAL A 24 -1.15 -0.57 13.69
CA VAL A 24 -2.15 -1.62 13.41
C VAL A 24 -3.35 -1.27 14.26
N ALA A 25 -4.46 -0.96 13.62
CA ALA A 25 -5.71 -0.65 14.29
C ALA A 25 -6.66 -1.86 14.15
N PRO A 26 -7.30 -2.31 15.24
CA PRO A 26 -8.37 -3.28 15.15
C PRO A 26 -9.60 -2.64 14.48
N GLY A 27 -10.26 -3.40 13.62
CA GLY A 27 -11.54 -3.03 13.03
C GLY A 27 -12.67 -3.97 13.48
N PRO A 28 -13.90 -3.76 12.95
CA PRO A 28 -15.04 -4.64 13.21
C PRO A 28 -14.73 -6.11 12.88
N LYS A 29 -15.36 -7.05 13.61
CA LYS A 29 -15.35 -8.49 13.31
C LYS A 29 -13.95 -9.12 13.10
N LYS A 30 -12.94 -8.66 13.84
CA LYS A 30 -11.53 -9.10 13.78
C LYS A 30 -10.74 -8.62 12.54
N SER A 31 -11.30 -7.71 11.74
CA SER A 31 -10.54 -7.02 10.70
C SER A 31 -9.37 -6.23 11.33
N ARG A 32 -8.29 -6.05 10.56
CA ARG A 32 -7.12 -5.27 10.97
C ARG A 32 -6.77 -4.29 9.87
N LEU A 33 -6.55 -3.05 10.24
CA LEU A 33 -6.04 -2.02 9.35
C LEU A 33 -4.55 -1.79 9.67
N LEU A 34 -3.68 -2.09 8.72
CA LEU A 34 -2.28 -1.66 8.77
C LEU A 34 -2.16 -0.30 8.11
N VAL A 35 -1.65 0.66 8.87
CA VAL A 35 -1.27 1.98 8.39
C VAL A 35 0.24 2.11 8.54
N SER A 36 0.93 2.42 7.44
CA SER A 36 2.37 2.66 7.43
C SER A 36 2.66 4.02 6.82
N ARG A 37 3.31 4.92 7.58
CA ARG A 37 3.98 6.08 7.01
C ARG A 37 5.39 5.67 6.61
N ILE A 38 5.76 5.91 5.36
CA ILE A 38 7.08 5.59 4.83
C ILE A 38 7.64 6.85 4.19
N ARG A 39 8.79 7.30 4.69
CA ARG A 39 9.50 8.48 4.20
C ARG A 39 10.91 8.14 3.76
N ARG A 40 11.30 8.72 2.64
CA ARG A 40 12.69 8.78 2.16
C ARG A 40 12.97 10.15 1.58
N ASP A 41 14.06 10.76 2.00
CA ASP A 41 14.46 12.11 1.57
C ASP A 41 15.49 12.10 0.45
N THR A 42 16.12 10.95 0.18
CA THR A 42 17.10 10.79 -0.90
C THR A 42 16.49 10.13 -2.15
N PRO A 43 16.84 10.60 -3.38
CA PRO A 43 16.45 9.94 -4.63
C PRO A 43 17.05 8.54 -4.81
N GLY A 44 16.61 7.83 -5.86
CA GLY A 44 17.26 6.60 -6.33
C GLY A 44 16.90 5.33 -5.56
N HIS A 45 15.68 5.25 -5.03
CA HIS A 45 15.22 4.06 -4.30
C HIS A 45 15.07 2.85 -5.23
N GLY A 46 14.56 3.06 -6.44
CA GLY A 46 14.33 1.99 -7.41
C GLY A 46 12.99 1.28 -7.19
N PRO A 47 12.81 0.07 -7.73
CA PRO A 47 11.53 -0.65 -7.67
C PRO A 47 11.18 -1.02 -6.23
N ALA A 48 9.98 -0.59 -5.80
CA ALA A 48 9.28 -1.07 -4.64
C ALA A 48 8.20 -2.05 -5.11
N VAL A 49 8.38 -3.32 -4.77
CA VAL A 49 7.37 -4.36 -4.94
C VAL A 49 6.72 -4.54 -3.59
N ARG A 50 5.39 -4.53 -3.50
CA ARG A 50 4.73 -4.85 -2.24
C ARG A 50 4.87 -6.37 -1.98
N PRO A 51 5.14 -6.81 -0.76
CA PRO A 51 4.98 -8.23 -0.43
C PRO A 51 3.52 -8.66 -0.56
N ALA A 52 3.30 -9.85 -1.14
CA ALA A 52 2.07 -10.59 -0.95
C ALA A 52 1.76 -10.64 0.54
N ASN A 53 0.54 -10.32 0.94
CA ASN A 53 0.17 -10.26 2.34
C ASN A 53 0.54 -11.59 3.03
N PRO A 54 1.36 -11.62 4.10
CA PRO A 54 1.75 -12.88 4.73
C PRO A 54 0.66 -13.47 5.65
N GLY A 55 -0.51 -12.81 5.71
CA GLY A 55 -1.59 -13.11 6.64
C GLY A 55 -2.69 -14.05 6.15
N ASP A 56 -2.97 -14.15 4.85
CA ASP A 56 -4.06 -15.02 4.38
C ASP A 56 -3.88 -15.61 2.98
N ARG A 57 -4.31 -16.86 2.90
CA ARG A 57 -4.30 -17.80 1.78
C ARG A 57 -4.80 -17.18 0.46
N GLY A 58 -3.93 -16.54 -0.31
CA GLY A 58 -4.27 -16.05 -1.65
C GLY A 58 -5.37 -14.97 -1.68
N GLU A 59 -5.57 -14.24 -0.58
CA GLU A 59 -6.57 -13.18 -0.52
C GLU A 59 -6.07 -11.90 -1.22
N THR A 60 -6.90 -11.35 -2.11
CA THR A 60 -6.65 -10.05 -2.75
C THR A 60 -6.61 -8.93 -1.70
N THR A 61 -5.67 -8.01 -1.86
CA THR A 61 -5.53 -6.85 -0.98
C THR A 61 -5.35 -5.57 -1.76
N PHE A 62 -5.85 -4.47 -1.22
CA PHE A 62 -5.72 -3.13 -1.78
C PHE A 62 -4.80 -2.29 -0.91
N ALA A 63 -4.00 -1.43 -1.54
CA ALA A 63 -3.33 -0.33 -0.85
C ALA A 63 -4.01 0.97 -1.25
N VAL A 64 -4.36 1.77 -0.26
CA VAL A 64 -4.67 3.18 -0.45
C VAL A 64 -3.44 3.95 -0.02
N LEU A 65 -2.83 4.69 -0.94
CA LEU A 65 -1.65 5.50 -0.70
C LEU A 65 -2.06 6.98 -0.73
N LEU A 66 -1.72 7.71 0.33
CA LEU A 66 -1.86 9.16 0.42
C LEU A 66 -0.47 9.80 0.44
N GLN A 67 -0.23 10.67 -0.52
CA GLN A 67 1.09 11.30 -0.70
C GLN A 67 1.15 12.52 0.21
N LEU A 68 2.03 12.50 1.20
CA LEU A 68 2.19 13.61 2.14
C LEU A 68 3.10 14.71 1.59
N ARG A 69 3.95 14.38 0.61
CA ARG A 69 4.77 15.32 -0.14
C ARG A 69 4.62 15.07 -1.62
N GLU A 70 4.97 16.08 -2.41
CA GLU A 70 5.13 15.89 -3.84
C GLU A 70 6.27 14.92 -4.13
N GLN A 71 6.01 14.00 -5.04
CA GLN A 71 7.00 13.12 -5.63
C GLN A 71 7.13 13.50 -7.10
N SER A 72 8.20 14.21 -7.43
CA SER A 72 8.38 14.82 -8.76
C SER A 72 8.50 13.80 -9.88
N TYR A 73 8.99 12.59 -9.59
CA TYR A 73 9.07 11.50 -10.56
C TYR A 73 8.84 10.13 -9.92
N ARG A 74 7.85 9.43 -10.46
CA ARG A 74 7.48 8.05 -10.13
C ARG A 74 7.02 7.34 -11.39
N GLU A 75 7.28 6.04 -11.44
CA GLU A 75 6.67 5.15 -12.40
C GLU A 75 5.84 4.09 -11.67
N LEU A 76 4.70 3.74 -12.25
CA LEU A 76 3.86 2.64 -11.79
C LEU A 76 3.67 1.68 -12.95
N PHE A 77 4.02 0.44 -12.71
CA PHE A 77 3.83 -0.69 -13.62
C PHE A 77 2.79 -1.62 -13.03
N VAL A 78 1.93 -2.16 -13.88
CA VAL A 78 0.91 -3.16 -13.54
C VAL A 78 0.98 -4.23 -14.62
N ASN A 79 1.19 -5.49 -14.23
CA ASN A 79 1.46 -6.58 -15.18
C ASN A 79 2.49 -6.19 -16.26
N ASP A 80 3.65 -5.68 -15.81
CA ASP A 80 4.78 -5.19 -16.63
C ASP A 80 4.48 -4.03 -17.59
N ARG A 81 3.25 -3.50 -17.59
CA ARG A 81 2.88 -2.32 -18.37
C ARG A 81 3.00 -1.06 -17.53
N CYS A 82 3.73 -0.06 -18.03
CA CYS A 82 3.76 1.27 -17.43
C CYS A 82 2.38 1.93 -17.55
N VAL A 83 1.66 2.06 -16.43
CA VAL A 83 0.34 2.71 -16.37
C VAL A 83 0.44 4.18 -15.94
N HIS A 84 1.54 4.57 -15.31
CA HIS A 84 1.83 5.96 -14.98
C HIS A 84 3.32 6.24 -15.01
N ARG A 85 3.69 7.41 -15.53
CA ARG A 85 5.01 8.01 -15.44
C ARG A 85 4.85 9.52 -15.29
N GLY A 86 5.41 10.09 -14.23
CA GLY A 86 5.32 11.51 -13.96
C GLY A 86 5.33 11.84 -12.48
N SER A 87 4.79 13.00 -12.15
CA SER A 87 4.70 13.48 -10.78
C SER A 87 3.42 13.01 -10.09
N TYR A 88 3.54 12.78 -8.79
CA TYR A 88 2.41 12.73 -7.87
C TYR A 88 2.46 13.98 -7.00
N ALA A 89 1.41 14.80 -7.07
CA ALA A 89 1.29 15.97 -6.22
C ALA A 89 1.12 15.56 -4.75
N ALA A 90 1.47 16.47 -3.83
CA ALA A 90 1.10 16.31 -2.44
C ALA A 90 -0.44 16.22 -2.31
N ARG A 91 -0.88 15.36 -1.39
CA ARG A 91 -2.28 15.01 -1.12
C ARG A 91 -2.97 14.19 -2.22
N THR A 92 -2.24 13.73 -3.23
CA THR A 92 -2.79 12.77 -4.18
C THR A 92 -3.02 11.43 -3.49
N THR A 93 -4.23 10.89 -3.66
CA THR A 93 -4.57 9.53 -3.26
C THR A 93 -4.45 8.60 -4.46
N SER A 94 -3.84 7.44 -4.27
CA SER A 94 -3.86 6.35 -5.24
C SER A 94 -4.34 5.06 -4.59
N ILE A 95 -5.12 4.29 -5.33
CA ILE A 95 -5.63 2.99 -4.90
C ILE A 95 -5.04 1.95 -5.83
N VAL A 96 -4.48 0.90 -5.26
CA VAL A 96 -3.75 -0.13 -6.00
C VAL A 96 -4.26 -1.50 -5.58
N ASN A 97 -4.69 -2.30 -6.55
CA ASN A 97 -5.02 -3.71 -6.38
C ASN A 97 -3.75 -4.56 -6.52
N HIS A 98 -3.39 -5.34 -5.50
CA HIS A 98 -2.18 -6.16 -5.56
C HIS A 98 -2.33 -7.44 -6.36
N ALA A 99 -3.55 -7.87 -6.69
CA ALA A 99 -3.76 -8.99 -7.61
C ALA A 99 -3.19 -8.69 -9.01
N GLU A 100 -3.00 -7.41 -9.36
CA GLU A 100 -2.47 -6.97 -10.66
C GLU A 100 -0.94 -6.81 -10.68
N ASN A 101 -0.25 -7.33 -9.66
CA ASN A 101 1.22 -7.28 -9.53
C ASN A 101 1.82 -5.87 -9.75
N PRO A 102 1.38 -4.86 -8.98
CA PRO A 102 1.85 -3.50 -9.13
C PRO A 102 3.31 -3.37 -8.69
N VAL A 103 4.12 -2.69 -9.51
CA VAL A 103 5.51 -2.34 -9.21
C VAL A 103 5.68 -0.83 -9.32
N ALA A 104 6.09 -0.18 -8.23
CA ALA A 104 6.34 1.25 -8.23
C ALA A 104 7.84 1.54 -8.29
N ASN A 105 8.31 2.20 -9.34
CA ASN A 105 9.69 2.70 -9.37
C ASN A 105 9.74 4.06 -8.67
N LEU A 106 10.28 4.08 -7.45
CA LEU A 106 10.37 5.27 -6.62
C LEU A 106 11.71 5.96 -6.89
N ILE A 107 11.72 6.95 -7.78
CA ILE A 107 12.95 7.61 -8.22
C ILE A 107 13.18 8.88 -7.42
N SER A 108 12.14 9.70 -7.24
CA SER A 108 12.20 10.88 -6.37
C SER A 108 11.97 10.53 -4.90
N PRO A 109 12.47 11.37 -3.98
CA PRO A 109 12.10 11.35 -2.57
C PRO A 109 10.58 11.31 -2.36
N PHE A 110 10.13 10.66 -1.30
CA PHE A 110 8.71 10.41 -1.05
C PHE A 110 8.38 10.37 0.44
N ASP A 111 7.12 10.63 0.77
CA ASP A 111 6.55 10.55 2.12
C ASP A 111 5.09 10.17 1.92
N ASN A 112 4.76 8.93 2.22
CA ASN A 112 3.45 8.35 1.90
C ASN A 112 2.85 7.71 3.14
N LEU A 113 1.55 7.89 3.33
CA LEU A 113 0.74 7.03 4.19
C LEU A 113 0.15 5.91 3.34
N ILE A 114 0.33 4.67 3.77
CA ILE A 114 -0.17 3.49 3.09
C ILE A 114 -1.12 2.76 4.03
N PHE A 115 -2.36 2.61 3.58
CA PHE A 115 -3.40 1.83 4.23
C PHE A 115 -3.57 0.53 3.48
N VAL A 116 -3.40 -0.60 4.16
CA VAL A 116 -3.62 -1.92 3.57
C VAL A 116 -4.96 -2.47 4.04
N VAL A 117 -5.79 -2.87 3.08
CA VAL A 117 -7.12 -3.42 3.34
C VAL A 117 -7.29 -4.74 2.58
N ALA A 118 -7.84 -5.75 3.25
CA ALA A 118 -8.17 -7.03 2.64
C ALA A 118 -9.50 -6.95 1.87
N GLN A 119 -9.65 -7.73 0.79
CA GLN A 119 -10.89 -7.82 0.03
C GLN A 119 -12.09 -8.18 0.92
N SER A 120 -11.94 -9.16 1.82
CA SER A 120 -13.01 -9.54 2.77
C SER A 120 -13.52 -8.35 3.58
N THR A 121 -12.62 -7.48 4.04
CA THR A 121 -12.99 -6.27 4.80
C THR A 121 -13.80 -5.29 3.96
N LEU A 122 -13.45 -5.15 2.68
CA LEU A 122 -14.21 -4.32 1.73
C LEU A 122 -15.57 -4.93 1.41
N ASP A 123 -15.64 -6.25 1.22
CA ASP A 123 -16.87 -6.98 0.91
C ASP A 123 -17.87 -6.90 2.06
N GLU A 124 -17.41 -7.07 3.30
CA GLU A 124 -18.23 -6.89 4.50
C GLU A 124 -18.79 -5.46 4.58
N SER A 125 -17.94 -4.46 4.34
CA SER A 125 -18.35 -3.05 4.34
C SER A 125 -19.35 -2.73 3.23
N ALA A 126 -19.20 -3.35 2.05
CA ALA A 126 -20.13 -3.20 0.94
C ALA A 126 -21.48 -3.85 1.26
N TYR A 127 -21.48 -5.07 1.81
CA TYR A 127 -22.67 -5.78 2.25
C TYR A 127 -23.46 -4.97 3.30
N GLU A 128 -22.79 -4.45 4.33
CA GLU A 128 -23.41 -3.62 5.37
C GLU A 128 -24.04 -2.32 4.81
N ARG A 129 -23.53 -1.83 3.68
CA ARG A 129 -24.02 -0.61 3.00
C ARG A 129 -24.98 -0.90 1.85
N GLY A 130 -25.34 -2.16 1.58
CA GLY A 130 -26.14 -2.54 0.42
C GLY A 130 -25.50 -2.19 -0.94
N SER A 131 -24.17 -2.08 -0.98
CA SER A 131 -23.38 -1.70 -2.15
C SER A 131 -22.79 -2.92 -2.87
N PRO A 132 -22.50 -2.84 -4.18
CA PRO A 132 -21.84 -3.93 -4.90
C PRO A 132 -20.40 -4.14 -4.42
N ARG A 133 -19.88 -5.35 -4.63
CA ARG A 133 -18.50 -5.72 -4.35
C ARG A 133 -17.51 -4.86 -5.14
N ILE A 134 -16.41 -4.49 -4.51
CA ILE A 134 -15.28 -3.79 -5.13
C ILE A 134 -14.41 -4.83 -5.84
N ASN A 135 -14.16 -4.67 -7.14
CA ASN A 135 -13.30 -5.55 -7.94
C ASN A 135 -11.91 -4.94 -8.15
#